data_AF-A0A392MFX8-F1
#
_entry.id   AF-A0A392MFX8-F1
#
_cell.length_a   1.000
_cell.length_b   1.000
_cell.length_c   1.000
_cell.angle_alpha   90.00
_cell.angle_beta   90.00
_cell.angle_gamma   90.00
#
_symmetry.space_group_name_H-M   'P 1'
#
loop_
_entity.id
_entity.type
_entity.pdbx_description
1 polymer ?
#
loop_
_entity_poly.entity_id
_entity_poly.type
_entity_poly.pdbx_seq_one_letter_code
_entity_poly.pdbx_strand_id
1 'polypeptide(L)'
;SAACVLVPGGFGDRGVRGMMLAAKYARENNVPYLGICLGMQISVIEFARSVLGWERANSIEFDAQTPNPVGSRTHMGSTMRLGSRRTLLLTRDSITSKLYGSSEYVDERHRHRYEVNPDVIETLEEAGLKFVGKDESGKRMEILEHPSHPYYVGVQFHPEFKSRPGRPSALFLGTLLTYEFAFNIS
;
A
#
# COMPACT_ATOMS: atom_id res chain seq x y z
N SER A 1 -15.71 -11.70 -13.27
CA SER A 1 -14.35 -11.16 -13.09
C SER A 1 -14.46 -9.76 -12.49
N ALA A 2 -13.52 -9.34 -11.65
CA ALA A 2 -13.42 -7.96 -11.19
C ALA A 2 -12.50 -7.17 -12.14
N ALA A 3 -12.87 -5.92 -12.45
CA ALA A 3 -12.07 -5.03 -13.28
C ALA A 3 -10.84 -4.49 -12.56
N CYS A 4 -11.01 -4.12 -11.30
CA CYS A 4 -9.96 -3.70 -10.39
C CYS A 4 -10.36 -4.01 -8.96
N VAL A 5 -9.39 -4.00 -8.04
CA VAL A 5 -9.61 -4.17 -6.60
C VAL A 5 -9.14 -2.90 -5.88
N LEU A 6 -10.05 -2.26 -5.15
CA LEU A 6 -9.76 -1.15 -4.26
C LEU A 6 -10.00 -1.61 -2.82
N VAL A 7 -8.96 -1.60 -1.98
CA VAL A 7 -9.10 -1.84 -0.54
C VAL A 7 -8.93 -0.50 0.18
N PRO A 8 -10.02 0.08 0.72
CA PRO A 8 -9.98 1.40 1.33
C PRO A 8 -9.34 1.37 2.73
N GLY A 9 -9.18 2.55 3.32
CA GLY A 9 -8.84 2.66 4.74
C GLY A 9 -9.92 2.08 5.65
N GLY A 10 -9.53 1.72 6.87
CA GLY A 10 -10.42 1.17 7.88
C GLY A 10 -9.77 1.16 9.26
N PHE A 11 -10.52 0.75 10.28
CA PHE A 11 -10.04 0.59 11.65
C PHE A 11 -10.62 -0.68 12.25
N GLY A 12 -9.82 -1.37 13.06
CA GLY A 12 -10.23 -2.63 13.68
C GLY A 12 -10.16 -3.84 12.75
N ASP A 13 -10.46 -5.01 13.30
CA ASP A 13 -10.20 -6.32 12.71
C ASP A 13 -11.31 -6.84 11.77
N ARG A 14 -12.50 -6.23 11.83
CA ARG A 14 -13.67 -6.69 11.07
C ARG A 14 -13.43 -6.56 9.57
N GLY A 15 -13.50 -7.69 8.86
CA GLY A 15 -13.36 -7.74 7.40
C GLY A 15 -11.91 -7.88 6.91
N VAL A 16 -10.91 -7.81 7.79
CA VAL A 16 -9.48 -7.94 7.44
C VAL A 16 -9.18 -9.22 6.65
N ARG A 17 -9.79 -10.35 7.02
CA ARG A 17 -9.65 -11.62 6.26
C ARG A 17 -10.18 -11.52 4.82
N GLY A 18 -11.33 -10.89 4.62
CA GLY A 18 -11.89 -10.68 3.28
C GLY A 18 -11.02 -9.74 2.44
N MET A 19 -10.48 -8.69 3.06
CA MET A 19 -9.56 -7.76 2.39
C MET A 19 -8.26 -8.46 1.98
N MET A 20 -7.69 -9.33 2.82
CA MET A 20 -6.52 -10.15 2.45
C MET A 20 -6.82 -11.06 1.26
N LEU A 21 -7.99 -11.70 1.23
CA LEU A 21 -8.40 -12.52 0.08
C LEU A 21 -8.52 -11.69 -1.21
N ALA A 22 -9.04 -10.46 -1.12
CA ALA A 22 -9.14 -9.56 -2.26
C ALA A 22 -7.76 -9.09 -2.75
N ALA A 23 -6.85 -8.74 -1.84
CA ALA A 23 -5.47 -8.37 -2.17
C ALA A 23 -4.73 -9.54 -2.84
N LYS A 24 -4.85 -10.75 -2.28
CA LYS A 24 -4.28 -11.98 -2.85
C LYS A 24 -4.81 -12.25 -4.26
N TYR A 25 -6.13 -12.21 -4.42
CA TYR A 25 -6.77 -12.39 -5.72
C TYR A 25 -6.23 -11.40 -6.74
N ALA A 26 -6.10 -10.12 -6.36
CA ALA A 26 -5.57 -9.11 -7.25
C ALA A 26 -4.13 -9.43 -7.70
N ARG A 27 -3.25 -9.71 -6.72
CA ARG A 27 -1.83 -10.05 -6.95
C ARG A 27 -1.65 -11.28 -7.86
N GLU A 28 -2.41 -12.34 -7.62
CA GLU A 28 -2.25 -13.61 -8.33
C GLU A 28 -2.90 -13.63 -9.72
N ASN A 29 -3.85 -12.74 -9.98
CA ASN A 29 -4.60 -12.70 -11.23
C ASN A 29 -4.28 -11.45 -12.09
N ASN A 30 -3.22 -10.71 -11.75
CA ASN A 30 -2.83 -9.48 -12.45
C ASN A 30 -3.95 -8.44 -12.54
N VAL A 31 -4.86 -8.41 -11.55
CA VAL A 31 -5.96 -7.44 -11.51
C VAL A 31 -5.46 -6.18 -10.82
N PRO A 32 -5.62 -4.98 -11.43
CA PRO A 32 -5.16 -3.73 -10.83
C PRO A 32 -5.61 -3.56 -9.38
N TYR A 33 -4.65 -3.30 -8.48
CA TYR A 33 -4.87 -3.15 -7.05
C TYR A 33 -4.47 -1.76 -6.56
N LEU A 34 -5.36 -1.11 -5.82
CA LEU A 34 -5.06 0.07 -5.02
C LEU A 34 -5.42 -0.18 -3.55
N GLY A 35 -4.42 -0.22 -2.68
CA GLY A 35 -4.59 -0.30 -1.23
C GLY A 35 -4.41 1.06 -0.58
N ILE A 36 -5.42 1.55 0.14
CA ILE A 36 -5.37 2.87 0.81
C ILE A 36 -5.31 2.66 2.32
N CYS A 37 -4.31 3.26 2.97
CA CYS A 37 -4.12 3.23 4.43
C CYS A 37 -4.12 1.78 4.94
N LEU A 38 -5.21 1.30 5.55
CA LEU A 38 -5.36 -0.11 5.91
C LEU A 38 -5.14 -1.04 4.71
N GLY A 39 -5.58 -0.68 3.50
CA GLY A 39 -5.35 -1.50 2.30
C GLY A 39 -3.86 -1.72 1.96
N MET A 40 -2.98 -0.77 2.27
CA MET A 40 -1.53 -0.98 2.15
C MET A 40 -1.05 -2.00 3.16
N GLN A 41 -1.48 -1.89 4.43
CA GLN A 41 -1.12 -2.83 5.48
C GLN A 41 -1.63 -4.25 5.20
N ILE A 42 -2.87 -4.37 4.71
CA ILE A 42 -3.45 -5.64 4.29
C ILE A 42 -2.59 -6.30 3.21
N SER A 43 -2.10 -5.53 2.24
CA SER A 43 -1.20 -6.07 1.23
C SER A 43 0.10 -6.61 1.83
N VAL A 44 0.68 -5.94 2.81
CA VAL A 44 1.90 -6.43 3.47
C VAL A 44 1.63 -7.72 4.23
N ILE A 45 0.51 -7.78 4.96
CA ILE A 45 0.10 -8.99 5.70
C ILE A 45 -0.16 -10.15 4.75
N GLU A 46 -0.90 -9.90 3.66
CA GLU A 46 -1.18 -10.90 2.63
C GLU A 46 0.10 -11.46 2.03
N PHE A 47 1.00 -10.58 1.57
CA PHE A 47 2.24 -10.96 0.91
C PHE A 47 3.15 -11.76 1.84
N ALA A 48 3.28 -11.35 3.11
CA ALA A 48 4.04 -12.09 4.10
C ALA A 48 3.47 -13.50 4.33
N ARG A 49 2.15 -13.66 4.33
CA ARG A 49 1.52 -14.98 4.50
C ARG A 49 1.67 -15.87 3.28
N SER A 50 1.40 -15.32 2.09
CA SER A 50 1.28 -16.10 0.86
C SER A 50 2.61 -16.33 0.14
N VAL A 51 3.52 -15.34 0.16
CA VAL A 51 4.80 -15.40 -0.56
C VAL A 51 5.93 -15.81 0.37
N LEU A 52 6.00 -15.26 1.59
CA LEU A 52 7.05 -15.60 2.57
C LEU A 52 6.69 -16.84 3.42
N GLY A 53 5.45 -17.35 3.33
CA GLY A 53 4.99 -18.50 4.12
C GLY A 53 4.83 -18.20 5.62
N TRP A 54 4.80 -16.93 6.03
CA TRP A 54 4.61 -16.54 7.43
C TRP A 54 3.13 -16.60 7.78
N GLU A 55 2.57 -17.81 7.92
CA GLU A 55 1.13 -18.05 8.07
C GLU A 55 0.42 -17.17 9.12
N ARG A 56 1.13 -16.88 10.22
CA ARG A 56 0.63 -16.08 11.33
C ARG A 56 1.02 -14.60 11.27
N ALA A 57 1.68 -14.13 10.23
CA ALA A 57 2.05 -12.72 10.09
C ALA A 57 0.84 -11.80 10.20
N ASN A 58 0.95 -10.73 10.98
CA ASN A 58 -0.16 -9.80 11.19
C ASN A 58 0.32 -8.43 11.64
N SER A 59 -0.59 -7.45 11.62
CA SER A 59 -0.41 -6.21 12.38
C SER A 59 -0.70 -6.47 13.85
N ILE A 60 0.09 -5.87 14.74
CA ILE A 60 -0.20 -5.89 16.18
C ILE A 60 -1.52 -5.15 16.51
N GLU A 61 -2.11 -4.43 15.55
CA GLU A 61 -3.48 -3.90 15.65
C GLU A 61 -4.51 -5.03 15.78
N PHE A 62 -4.33 -6.14 15.05
CA PHE A 62 -5.32 -7.21 14.93
C PHE A 62 -4.93 -8.46 15.72
N ASP A 63 -3.63 -8.73 15.87
CA ASP A 63 -3.10 -9.83 16.66
C ASP A 63 -1.84 -9.38 17.39
N ALA A 64 -2.00 -8.93 18.64
CA ALA A 64 -0.89 -8.48 19.47
C ALA A 64 0.08 -9.61 19.87
N GLN A 65 -0.29 -10.88 19.63
CA GLN A 65 0.51 -12.08 19.96
C GLN A 65 1.02 -12.78 18.69
N THR A 66 0.98 -12.11 17.54
CA THR A 66 1.56 -12.66 16.31
C THR A 66 3.07 -12.88 16.50
N PRO A 67 3.61 -14.05 16.12
CA PRO A 67 5.06 -14.27 16.13
C PRO A 67 5.78 -13.45 15.05
N ASN A 68 5.07 -12.99 14.03
CA ASN A 68 5.63 -12.28 12.87
C ASN A 68 4.93 -10.92 12.69
N PRO A 69 5.23 -9.91 13.53
CA PRO A 69 4.60 -8.61 13.45
C PRO A 69 5.08 -7.84 12.22
N VAL A 70 4.21 -7.67 11.23
CA VAL A 70 4.51 -6.89 10.01
C VAL A 70 3.95 -5.47 10.06
N GLY A 71 2.98 -5.21 10.93
CA GLY A 71 2.43 -3.88 11.22
C GLY A 71 2.64 -3.53 12.69
N SER A 72 3.21 -2.36 12.98
CA SER A 72 3.68 -2.02 14.32
C SER A 72 3.56 -0.52 14.64
N ARG A 73 3.61 -0.23 15.94
CA ARG A 73 3.73 1.13 16.53
C ARG A 73 5.00 1.32 17.35
N THR A 74 5.70 0.24 17.69
CA THR A 74 6.76 0.24 18.71
C THR A 74 7.91 1.16 18.35
N HIS A 75 8.22 1.28 17.05
CA HIS A 75 9.34 2.09 16.57
C HIS A 75 8.97 3.52 16.17
N MET A 76 7.68 3.89 16.22
CA MET A 76 7.16 5.03 15.42
C MET A 76 6.27 6.01 16.17
N GLY A 77 6.10 5.82 17.48
CA GLY A 77 5.33 6.69 18.36
C GLY A 77 3.86 6.26 18.48
N SER A 78 3.27 6.51 19.64
CA SER A 78 1.90 6.09 19.96
C SER A 78 0.84 7.12 19.54
N THR A 79 1.19 8.26 18.96
CA THR A 79 0.23 9.27 18.55
C THR A 79 -0.29 9.02 17.13
N MET A 80 -1.51 9.49 16.84
CA MET A 80 -2.10 9.37 15.51
C MET A 80 -1.33 10.23 14.51
N ARG A 81 -0.89 9.63 13.40
CA ARG A 81 -0.30 10.37 12.30
C ARG A 81 -1.42 11.01 11.48
N LEU A 82 -1.49 12.33 11.53
CA LEU A 82 -2.60 13.12 11.00
C LEU A 82 -2.08 14.32 10.18
N GLY A 83 -2.87 14.71 9.17
CA GLY A 83 -2.68 15.95 8.42
C GLY A 83 -1.96 15.75 7.08
N SER A 84 -1.66 16.85 6.40
CA SER A 84 -0.83 16.82 5.18
C SER A 84 0.62 16.59 5.58
N ARG A 85 1.28 15.61 4.94
CA ARG A 85 2.67 15.27 5.19
C ARG A 85 3.36 14.98 3.86
N ARG A 86 4.68 15.13 3.84
CA ARG A 86 5.51 14.84 2.68
C ARG A 86 5.97 13.39 2.68
N THR A 87 5.81 12.75 1.53
CA THR A 87 6.37 11.45 1.20
C THR A 87 7.44 11.66 0.12
N LEU A 88 8.68 11.29 0.43
CA LEU A 88 9.79 11.31 -0.51
C LEU A 88 9.74 10.06 -1.39
N LEU A 89 9.82 10.22 -2.71
CA LEU A 89 9.89 9.12 -3.67
C LEU A 89 11.34 8.67 -3.83
N LEU A 90 11.58 7.37 -3.66
CA LEU A 90 12.95 6.82 -3.64
C LEU A 90 13.50 6.55 -5.04
N THR A 91 12.62 6.42 -6.02
CA THR A 91 12.99 6.18 -7.42
C THR A 91 11.99 6.87 -8.35
N ARG A 92 12.53 7.45 -9.42
CA ARG A 92 11.74 7.98 -10.54
C ARG A 92 11.17 6.85 -11.41
N ASP A 93 11.75 5.65 -11.31
CA ASP A 93 11.24 4.45 -11.97
C ASP A 93 10.25 3.72 -11.07
N SER A 94 9.18 4.42 -10.68
CA SER A 94 8.02 3.83 -9.98
C SER A 94 6.74 4.27 -10.69
N ILE A 95 5.70 3.44 -10.61
CA ILE A 95 4.37 3.78 -11.17
C ILE A 95 3.88 5.07 -10.51
N THR A 96 4.04 5.17 -9.20
CA THR A 96 3.60 6.32 -8.42
C THR A 96 4.34 7.58 -8.84
N SER A 97 5.68 7.58 -8.96
CA SER A 97 6.42 8.77 -9.41
C SER A 97 5.96 9.22 -10.79
N LYS A 98 5.79 8.29 -11.74
CA LYS A 98 5.31 8.58 -13.10
C LYS A 98 3.90 9.23 -13.08
N LEU A 99 2.97 8.69 -12.29
CA LEU A 99 1.61 9.25 -12.15
C LEU A 99 1.61 10.66 -11.54
N TYR A 100 2.53 10.94 -10.62
CA TYR A 100 2.72 12.25 -10.03
C TYR A 100 3.66 13.17 -10.84
N GLY A 101 3.84 12.91 -12.14
CA GLY A 101 4.59 13.78 -13.04
C GLY A 101 6.10 13.72 -12.86
N SER A 102 6.64 12.57 -12.43
CA SER A 102 8.07 12.38 -12.11
C SER A 102 8.58 13.28 -10.98
N SER A 103 7.71 13.66 -10.05
CA SER A 103 8.08 14.40 -8.85
C SER A 103 9.01 13.58 -7.95
N GLU A 104 9.82 14.27 -7.15
CA GLU A 104 10.70 13.68 -6.12
C GLU A 104 9.96 13.46 -4.79
N TYR A 105 8.80 14.08 -4.62
CA TYR A 105 7.95 13.92 -3.45
C TYR A 105 6.48 14.11 -3.78
N VAL A 106 5.61 13.63 -2.90
CA VAL A 106 4.18 13.93 -2.90
C VAL A 106 3.78 14.43 -1.52
N ASP A 107 2.92 15.44 -1.48
CA ASP A 107 2.31 15.87 -0.23
C ASP A 107 0.89 15.30 -0.20
N GLU A 108 0.57 14.47 0.78
CA GLU A 108 -0.74 13.80 0.89
C GLU A 108 -1.25 13.79 2.34
N ARG A 109 -2.53 13.48 2.53
CA ARG A 109 -3.16 13.51 3.86
C ARG A 109 -3.15 12.13 4.50
N HIS A 110 -2.75 12.05 5.77
CA HIS A 110 -2.73 10.81 6.53
C HIS A 110 -3.71 10.83 7.70
N ARG A 111 -4.17 9.64 8.08
CA ARG A 111 -5.01 9.39 9.26
C ARG A 111 -4.89 7.93 9.71
N HIS A 112 -3.77 7.58 10.32
CA HIS A 112 -3.51 6.21 10.76
C HIS A 112 -2.60 6.19 12.00
N ARG A 113 -2.38 5.00 12.56
CA ARG A 113 -1.54 4.79 13.75
C ARG A 113 -0.47 3.74 13.57
N TYR A 114 -0.70 2.76 12.71
CA TYR A 114 0.20 1.63 12.50
C TYR A 114 0.98 1.83 11.22
N GLU A 115 2.21 1.36 11.24
CA GLU A 115 3.18 1.49 10.16
C GLU A 115 3.73 0.10 9.84
N VAL A 116 4.35 -0.08 8.68
CA VAL A 116 5.08 -1.32 8.39
C VAL A 116 6.24 -1.46 9.38
N ASN A 117 6.40 -2.65 9.97
CA ASN A 117 7.49 -2.93 10.89
C ASN A 117 8.84 -2.81 10.13
N PRO A 118 9.77 -1.93 10.56
CA PRO A 118 11.05 -1.76 9.87
C PRO A 118 11.85 -3.05 9.71
N ASP A 119 11.75 -3.96 10.67
CA ASP A 119 12.52 -5.21 10.71
C ASP A 119 12.16 -6.19 9.57
N VAL A 120 10.99 -6.02 8.94
CA VAL A 120 10.53 -6.92 7.85
C VAL A 120 10.72 -6.32 6.46
N ILE A 121 11.16 -5.06 6.36
CA ILE A 121 11.23 -4.32 5.08
C ILE A 121 12.15 -5.03 4.10
N GLU A 122 13.39 -5.33 4.52
CA GLU A 122 14.40 -5.94 3.66
C GLU A 122 13.91 -7.29 3.10
N THR A 123 13.35 -8.15 3.96
CA THR A 123 12.79 -9.45 3.55
C THR A 123 11.64 -9.31 2.54
N LEU A 124 10.75 -8.32 2.72
CA LEU A 124 9.66 -8.06 1.77
C LEU A 124 10.22 -7.59 0.42
N GLU A 125 11.23 -6.71 0.43
CA GLU A 125 11.85 -6.19 -0.77
C GLU A 125 12.63 -7.25 -1.55
N GLU A 126 13.34 -8.14 -0.85
CA GLU A 126 14.03 -9.29 -1.45
C GLU A 126 13.06 -10.26 -2.13
N ALA A 127 11.88 -10.45 -1.55
CA ALA A 127 10.82 -11.28 -2.13
C ALA A 127 10.01 -10.59 -3.24
N GLY A 128 10.27 -9.32 -3.54
CA GLY A 128 9.74 -8.61 -4.70
C GLY A 128 8.61 -7.60 -4.41
N LEU A 129 8.31 -7.30 -3.15
CA LEU A 129 7.42 -6.20 -2.76
C LEU A 129 8.26 -4.97 -2.39
N LYS A 130 8.30 -3.96 -3.25
CA LYS A 130 9.20 -2.81 -3.10
C LYS A 130 8.55 -1.64 -2.39
N PHE A 131 9.29 -0.95 -1.53
CA PHE A 131 8.86 0.32 -0.97
C PHE A 131 9.48 1.46 -1.77
N VAL A 132 8.64 2.27 -2.41
CA VAL A 132 9.09 3.34 -3.32
C VAL A 132 8.88 4.74 -2.75
N GLY A 133 8.29 4.83 -1.56
CA GLY A 133 8.05 6.10 -0.87
C GLY A 133 8.29 6.00 0.63
N LYS A 134 8.96 7.00 1.20
CA LYS A 134 9.24 7.10 2.64
C LYS A 134 8.88 8.47 3.20
N ASP A 135 8.67 8.56 4.51
CA ASP A 135 8.59 9.86 5.17
C ASP A 135 9.94 10.60 5.19
N GLU A 136 9.91 11.87 5.57
CA GLU A 136 11.11 12.73 5.64
C GLU A 136 12.17 12.21 6.65
N SER A 137 11.77 11.35 7.60
CA SER A 137 12.71 10.73 8.53
C SER A 137 13.40 9.49 7.95
N GLY A 138 12.93 8.99 6.81
CA GLY A 138 13.40 7.76 6.18
C GLY A 138 12.98 6.48 6.90
N LYS A 139 12.20 6.58 8.00
CA LYS A 139 11.84 5.44 8.85
C LYS A 139 10.55 4.78 8.38
N ARG A 140 9.56 5.57 7.96
CA ARG A 140 8.22 5.08 7.61
C ARG A 140 8.12 4.82 6.13
N MET A 141 7.70 3.61 5.77
CA MET A 141 7.33 3.29 4.40
C MET A 141 5.91 3.79 4.15
N GLU A 142 5.72 4.59 3.12
CA GLU A 142 4.41 5.21 2.82
C GLU A 142 3.83 4.79 1.47
N ILE A 143 4.63 4.20 0.59
CA ILE A 143 4.21 3.69 -0.71
C ILE A 143 4.89 2.35 -0.97
N LEU A 144 4.12 1.33 -1.30
CA LEU A 144 4.59 0.05 -1.81
C LEU A 144 4.12 -0.20 -3.23
N GLU A 145 4.93 -0.92 -4.00
CA GLU A 145 4.65 -1.40 -5.35
C GLU A 145 5.11 -2.86 -5.52
N HIS A 146 4.43 -3.62 -6.37
CA HIS A 146 4.92 -4.93 -6.82
C HIS A 146 5.39 -4.82 -8.29
N PRO A 147 6.70 -4.73 -8.56
CA PRO A 147 7.21 -4.35 -9.89
C PRO A 147 6.85 -5.32 -11.03
N SER A 148 6.60 -6.60 -10.74
CA SER A 148 6.20 -7.59 -11.75
C SER A 148 4.69 -7.61 -12.04
N HIS A 149 3.90 -6.78 -11.35
CA HIS A 149 2.45 -6.71 -11.52
C HIS A 149 2.06 -5.44 -12.30
N PRO A 150 1.07 -5.49 -13.22
CA PRO A 150 0.72 -4.35 -14.08
C PRO A 150 0.36 -3.07 -13.32
N TYR A 151 -0.41 -3.21 -12.23
CA TYR A 151 -0.67 -2.12 -11.28
C TYR A 151 -0.99 -2.70 -9.91
N TYR A 152 -0.03 -2.66 -8.99
CA TYR A 152 -0.24 -3.10 -7.61
C TYR A 152 0.39 -2.08 -6.68
N VAL A 153 -0.42 -1.13 -6.24
CA VAL A 153 0.05 0.03 -5.47
C VAL A 153 -0.65 0.05 -4.12
N GLY A 154 0.14 0.18 -3.06
CA GLY A 154 -0.38 0.42 -1.70
C GLY A 154 0.17 1.75 -1.18
N VAL A 155 -0.70 2.59 -0.64
CA VAL A 155 -0.31 3.88 -0.06
C VAL A 155 -0.82 4.04 1.35
N GLN A 156 -0.01 4.64 2.22
CA GLN A 156 -0.37 4.85 3.62
C GLN A 156 -1.17 6.15 3.84
N PHE A 157 -1.13 7.07 2.88
CA PHE A 157 -1.98 8.26 2.85
C PHE A 157 -3.35 7.98 2.22
N HIS A 158 -4.22 8.99 2.26
CA HIS A 158 -5.56 9.01 1.73
C HIS A 158 -5.63 9.89 0.47
N PRO A 159 -5.37 9.32 -0.74
CA PRO A 159 -5.40 10.07 -1.99
C PRO A 159 -6.78 10.67 -2.32
N GLU A 160 -7.85 10.11 -1.74
CA GLU A 160 -9.22 10.57 -1.89
C GLU A 160 -9.43 12.00 -1.37
N PHE A 161 -8.67 12.45 -0.38
CA PHE A 161 -8.89 13.77 0.22
C PHE A 161 -8.37 14.93 -0.63
N LYS A 162 -7.42 14.69 -1.55
CA LYS A 162 -6.89 15.70 -2.48
C LYS A 162 -7.50 15.64 -3.88
N SER A 163 -8.33 14.62 -4.17
CA SER A 163 -9.07 14.49 -5.43
C SER A 163 -10.11 15.62 -5.60
N ARG A 164 -10.26 16.15 -6.81
CA ARG A 164 -11.23 17.21 -7.19
C ARG A 164 -11.83 16.91 -8.58
N PRO A 165 -13.03 17.42 -8.91
CA PRO A 165 -13.64 17.18 -10.23
C PRO A 165 -12.74 17.53 -11.43
N GLY A 166 -12.01 18.65 -11.38
CA GLY A 166 -11.06 19.05 -12.44
C GLY A 166 -9.62 18.55 -12.25
N ARG A 167 -9.36 17.81 -11.17
CA ARG A 167 -8.03 17.24 -10.86
C ARG A 167 -8.22 15.97 -10.03
N PRO A 168 -8.62 14.85 -10.66
CA PRO A 168 -8.78 13.58 -9.96
C PRO A 168 -7.43 13.12 -9.38
N SER A 169 -7.47 12.27 -8.36
CA SER A 169 -6.24 11.68 -7.82
C SER A 169 -5.53 10.84 -8.89
N ALA A 170 -4.21 11.00 -8.97
CA ALA A 170 -3.37 10.29 -9.92
C ALA A 170 -3.46 8.76 -9.73
N LEU A 171 -3.57 8.28 -8.49
CA LEU A 171 -3.64 6.85 -8.19
C LEU A 171 -4.96 6.21 -8.62
N PHE A 172 -6.09 6.90 -8.43
CA PHE A 172 -7.37 6.41 -8.95
C PHE A 172 -7.38 6.36 -10.48
N LEU A 173 -6.85 7.39 -11.15
CA LEU A 173 -6.71 7.38 -12.60
C LEU A 173 -5.80 6.26 -13.08
N GLY A 174 -4.63 6.07 -12.46
CA GLY A 174 -3.70 5.00 -12.82
C GLY A 174 -4.33 3.60 -12.72
N THR A 175 -5.14 3.37 -11.69
CA THR A 175 -5.87 2.12 -11.50
C THR A 175 -6.84 1.86 -12.67
N LEU A 176 -7.63 2.86 -13.06
CA LEU A 176 -8.62 2.75 -14.14
C LEU A 176 -7.97 2.62 -15.51
N LEU A 177 -6.94 3.41 -15.81
CA LEU A 177 -6.23 3.37 -17.08
C LEU A 177 -5.56 2.01 -17.30
N THR A 178 -4.94 1.43 -16.26
CA THR A 178 -4.32 0.11 -16.38
C THR A 178 -5.34 -0.96 -16.80
N TYR A 179 -6.55 -0.90 -16.25
CA TYR A 179 -7.63 -1.80 -16.66
C TYR A 179 -7.99 -1.61 -18.14
N GLU A 180 -8.18 -0.36 -18.60
CA GLU A 180 -8.50 -0.11 -20.01
C GLU A 180 -7.42 -0.60 -20.98
N PHE A 181 -6.14 -0.41 -20.64
CA PHE A 181 -5.04 -0.92 -21.46
C PHE A 181 -4.97 -2.45 -21.47
N ALA A 182 -5.23 -3.12 -20.34
CA ALA A 182 -5.25 -4.57 -20.29
C ALA A 182 -6.37 -5.19 -21.15
N PHE A 183 -7.53 -4.53 -21.24
CA PHE A 183 -8.69 -5.01 -22.00
C PHE A 183 -8.68 -4.64 -23.50
N ASN A 184 -8.00 -3.56 -23.89
CA ASN A 184 -7.94 -3.13 -25.31
C ASN A 184 -6.81 -3.81 -26.11
N ILE A 185 -5.98 -4.63 -25.46
CA ILE A 185 -4.88 -5.38 -26.09
C ILE A 185 -5.19 -6.90 -26.12
N SER A 186 -6.30 -7.33 -25.51
CA SER A 186 -6.84 -8.70 -25.56
C SER A 186 -7.93 -8.85 -26.61
#